data_AF-A0A7D9J8X3-F1
#
_entry.id   AF-A0A7D9J8X3-F1
#
_cell.length_a   1.000
_cell.length_b   1.000
_cell.length_c   1.000
_cell.angle_alpha   90.00
_cell.angle_beta   90.00
_cell.angle_gamma   90.00
#
_symmetry.space_group_name_H-M   'P 1'
#
loop_
_entity.id
_entity.type
_entity.pdbx_description
1 polymer ?
#
loop_
_entity_poly.entity_id
_entity_poly.type
_entity_poly.pdbx_seq_one_letter_code
_entity_poly.pdbx_strand_id
1 'polypeptide(L)'
;MIAPLTWLGYLTGALCCVCAFLNILRFIPLFGYYGVETEDHSVTAALAFLLGALLNVLLFYLLLLPLKLKMFISYTLGGLLLAIIYYLWNYRNIVQGLFHVSVTLLALYQIRQRQITVKPPDYNV
;
A
#
# COMPACT_ATOMS: atom_id res chain seq x y z
N MET A 1 -3.42 -3.73 -24.13
CA MET A 1 -3.62 -5.13 -23.70
C MET A 1 -3.26 -5.24 -22.23
N ILE A 2 -4.15 -5.74 -21.38
CA ILE A 2 -3.84 -6.04 -19.98
C ILE A 2 -3.02 -7.33 -20.00
N ALA A 3 -1.69 -7.23 -19.86
CA ALA A 3 -0.86 -8.42 -19.73
C ALA A 3 -1.34 -9.22 -18.50
N PRO A 4 -1.43 -10.56 -18.57
CA PRO A 4 -1.83 -11.37 -17.43
C PRO A 4 -0.89 -11.13 -16.25
N LEU A 5 -1.46 -11.13 -15.04
CA LEU A 5 -0.68 -10.94 -13.82
C LEU A 5 0.10 -12.23 -13.56
N THR A 6 1.38 -12.12 -13.17
CA THR A 6 2.14 -13.29 -12.72
C THR A 6 1.55 -13.82 -11.42
N TRP A 7 1.80 -15.09 -11.07
CA TRP A 7 1.40 -15.66 -9.78
C TRP A 7 1.83 -14.77 -8.60
N LEU A 8 3.06 -14.26 -8.67
CA LEU A 8 3.62 -13.36 -7.66
C LEU A 8 2.88 -12.01 -7.62
N GLY A 9 2.40 -11.50 -8.75
CA GLY A 9 1.55 -10.32 -8.78
C GLY A 9 0.17 -10.56 -8.14
N TYR A 10 -0.44 -11.73 -8.33
CA TYR A 10 -1.69 -12.08 -7.64
C TYR A 10 -1.49 -12.17 -6.12
N LEU A 11 -0.42 -12.83 -5.68
CA LEU A 11 -0.04 -12.89 -4.27
C LEU A 11 0.17 -11.48 -3.69
N THR A 12 0.90 -10.63 -4.42
CA THR A 12 1.15 -9.24 -4.01
C THR A 12 -0.15 -8.44 -3.89
N GLY A 13 -1.08 -8.61 -4.84
CA GLY A 13 -2.40 -7.99 -4.76
C GLY A 13 -3.21 -8.46 -3.55
N ALA A 14 -3.23 -9.76 -3.29
CA ALA A 14 -3.89 -10.32 -2.10
C ALA A 14 -3.29 -9.76 -0.81
N LEU A 15 -1.96 -9.67 -0.72
CA LEU A 15 -1.26 -9.09 0.43
C LEU A 15 -1.58 -7.59 0.62
N CYS A 16 -1.69 -6.81 -0.45
CA CYS A 16 -2.16 -5.42 -0.36
C CYS A 16 -3.59 -5.33 0.21
N CYS A 17 -4.50 -6.22 -0.22
CA CYS A 17 -5.86 -6.30 0.33
C CYS A 17 -5.85 -6.67 1.82
N VAL A 18 -5.02 -7.63 2.23
CA VAL A 18 -4.83 -7.99 3.64
C VAL A 18 -4.30 -6.80 4.44
N CYS A 19 -3.29 -6.07 3.93
CA CYS A 19 -2.79 -4.86 4.57
C CYS A 19 -3.88 -3.79 4.72
N ALA A 20 -4.72 -3.60 3.70
CA ALA A 20 -5.84 -2.67 3.77
C ALA A 20 -6.85 -3.09 4.86
N PHE A 21 -7.20 -4.38 4.91
CA PHE A 21 -8.10 -4.92 5.92
C PHE A 21 -7.55 -4.77 7.35
N LEU A 22 -6.28 -5.11 7.57
CA LEU A 22 -5.63 -4.95 8.87
C LEU A 22 -5.57 -3.48 9.34
N ASN A 23 -5.40 -2.54 8.42
CA ASN A 23 -5.49 -1.11 8.73
C ASN A 23 -6.92 -0.70 9.15
N ILE A 24 -7.95 -1.21 8.46
CA ILE A 24 -9.36 -0.94 8.81
C ILE A 24 -9.71 -1.52 10.19
N LEU A 25 -9.25 -2.73 10.50
CA LEU A 25 -9.46 -3.34 11.82
C LEU A 25 -8.88 -2.52 12.97
N ARG A 26 -7.79 -1.79 12.72
CA ARG A 26 -7.20 -0.86 13.71
C ARG A 26 -7.94 0.47 13.76
N PHE A 27 -8.45 0.95 12.63
CA PHE A 27 -9.25 2.17 12.56
C PHE A 27 -10.52 2.10 13.43
N ILE A 28 -11.28 1.00 13.35
CA ILE A 28 -12.58 0.86 14.03
C ILE A 28 -12.52 1.16 15.55
N PRO A 29 -11.66 0.50 16.36
CA PRO A 29 -11.61 0.76 17.80
C PRO A 29 -11.06 2.16 18.14
N LEU A 30 -10.10 2.67 17.37
CA LEU A 30 -9.52 4.00 17.55
C LEU A 30 -10.54 5.12 17.26
N PHE A 31 -11.40 4.92 16.26
CA PHE A 31 -12.47 5.87 15.94
C PHE A 31 -13.67 5.74 16.88
N GLY A 32 -13.98 4.52 17.35
CA GLY A 32 -15.07 4.29 18.30
C GLY A 32 -14.89 4.98 19.65
N TYR A 33 -13.65 5.25 20.06
CA TYR A 33 -13.33 5.96 21.32
C TYR A 33 -13.54 7.48 21.25
N TYR A 34 -13.84 8.04 20.07
CA TYR A 34 -14.05 9.47 19.82
C TYR A 34 -15.17 10.11 20.66
N GLY A 35 -16.08 9.30 21.23
CA GLY A 35 -17.21 9.79 22.01
C GLY A 35 -17.01 9.90 23.53
N VAL A 36 -15.90 9.40 24.09
CA VAL A 36 -15.80 9.20 25.56
C VAL A 36 -14.79 10.15 26.22
N GLU A 37 -13.56 10.26 25.72
CA GLU A 37 -12.54 11.21 26.21
C GLU A 37 -11.48 11.39 25.10
N THR A 38 -11.42 12.53 24.41
CA THR A 38 -10.50 12.68 23.25
C THR A 38 -9.28 13.52 23.54
N GLU A 39 -8.12 12.87 23.56
CA GLU A 39 -6.85 13.48 23.13
C GLU A 39 -6.80 13.48 21.59
N ASP A 40 -6.51 14.64 20.98
CA ASP A 40 -6.43 14.86 19.52
C ASP A 40 -5.52 13.86 18.77
N HIS A 41 -4.58 13.26 19.50
CA HIS A 41 -3.64 12.25 18.97
C HIS A 41 -4.31 10.92 18.58
N SER A 42 -5.43 10.56 19.20
CA SER A 42 -6.15 9.31 18.90
C SER A 42 -6.86 9.35 17.55
N VAL A 43 -7.49 10.49 17.23
CA VAL A 43 -8.22 10.72 15.97
C VAL A 43 -7.27 10.79 14.79
N THR A 44 -6.15 11.51 14.96
CA THR A 44 -5.12 11.61 13.93
C THR A 44 -4.50 10.25 13.60
N ALA A 45 -4.25 9.40 14.61
CA ALA A 45 -3.82 8.02 14.41
C ALA A 45 -4.88 7.17 13.68
N ALA A 46 -6.17 7.29 14.03
CA ALA A 46 -7.27 6.61 13.34
C ALA A 46 -7.31 6.99 11.85
N LEU A 47 -7.27 8.27 11.53
CA LEU A 47 -7.24 8.77 10.15
C LEU A 47 -6.01 8.28 9.39
N ALA A 48 -4.85 8.19 10.04
CA ALA A 48 -3.65 7.62 9.44
C ALA A 48 -3.82 6.12 9.10
N PHE A 49 -4.52 5.33 9.93
CA PHE A 49 -4.87 3.95 9.59
C PHE A 49 -5.79 3.88 8.37
N LEU A 50 -6.82 4.73 8.31
CA LEU A 50 -7.72 4.78 7.16
C LEU A 50 -6.97 5.18 5.88
N LEU A 51 -6.11 6.20 5.95
CA LEU A 51 -5.27 6.63 4.83
C LEU A 51 -4.33 5.49 4.38
N GLY A 52 -3.72 4.78 5.33
CA GLY A 52 -2.91 3.60 5.03
C GLY A 52 -3.70 2.49 4.32
N ALA A 53 -4.97 2.28 4.67
CA ALA A 53 -5.85 1.34 3.97
C ALA A 53 -6.10 1.77 2.52
N LEU A 54 -6.48 3.04 2.31
CA LEU A 54 -6.73 3.60 0.98
C LEU A 54 -5.50 3.50 0.08
N LEU A 55 -4.32 3.83 0.60
CA LEU A 55 -3.08 3.74 -0.17
C LEU A 55 -2.71 2.29 -0.55
N ASN A 56 -2.98 1.31 0.31
CA ASN A 56 -2.79 -0.10 -0.04
C ASN A 56 -3.71 -0.53 -1.19
N VAL A 57 -4.97 -0.09 -1.17
CA VAL A 57 -5.93 -0.34 -2.27
C VAL A 57 -5.49 0.35 -3.56
N LEU A 58 -5.02 1.60 -3.46
CA LEU A 58 -4.49 2.33 -4.62
C LEU A 58 -3.23 1.65 -5.18
N LEU A 59 -2.34 1.13 -4.33
CA LEU A 59 -1.14 0.42 -4.77
C LEU A 59 -1.50 -0.90 -5.47
N PHE A 60 -2.52 -1.61 -4.98
CA PHE A 60 -3.10 -2.76 -5.67
C PHE A 60 -3.72 -2.38 -7.02
N TYR A 61 -4.51 -1.31 -7.07
CA TYR A 61 -5.08 -0.81 -8.31
C TYR A 61 -4.00 -0.43 -9.35
N LEU A 62 -2.93 0.22 -8.88
CA LEU A 62 -1.78 0.58 -9.71
C LEU A 62 -1.03 -0.65 -10.23
N LEU A 63 -1.01 -1.74 -9.46
CA LEU A 63 -0.47 -3.02 -9.90
C LEU A 63 -1.24 -3.56 -11.10
N LEU A 64 -2.57 -3.42 -11.14
CA LEU A 64 -3.44 -3.99 -12.19
C LEU A 64 -3.40 -3.24 -13.53
N LEU A 65 -3.35 -1.89 -13.51
CA LEU A 65 -3.45 -1.08 -14.73
C LEU A 65 -2.23 -1.20 -15.66
N PRO A 66 -2.31 -0.94 -16.98
CA PRO A 66 -1.14 -0.86 -17.86
C PRO A 66 -0.76 0.60 -18.21
N LEU A 67 -0.42 1.44 -17.22
CA LEU A 67 -0.10 2.86 -17.43
C LEU A 67 1.41 3.11 -17.63
N LYS A 68 1.77 4.12 -18.45
CA LYS A 68 3.15 4.58 -18.67
C LYS A 68 3.67 5.54 -17.57
N LEU A 69 2.78 6.11 -16.76
CA LEU A 69 3.09 7.10 -15.71
C LEU A 69 3.24 6.47 -14.30
N LYS A 70 3.53 5.17 -14.21
CA LYS A 70 3.44 4.44 -12.94
C LYS A 70 4.60 4.66 -11.98
N MET A 71 5.83 4.83 -12.48
CA MET A 71 7.01 4.79 -11.61
C MET A 71 6.96 5.89 -10.54
N PHE A 72 6.82 7.14 -10.96
CA PHE A 72 6.73 8.27 -10.02
C PHE A 72 5.55 8.10 -9.06
N ILE A 73 4.35 7.82 -9.58
CA ILE A 73 3.14 7.63 -8.76
C ILE A 73 3.34 6.47 -7.76
N SER A 74 3.88 5.33 -8.19
CA SER A 74 4.12 4.18 -7.34
C SER A 74 5.11 4.49 -6.22
N TYR A 75 6.22 5.17 -6.51
CA TYR A 75 7.19 5.56 -5.49
C TYR A 75 6.62 6.60 -4.54
N THR A 76 5.84 7.56 -5.02
CA THR A 76 5.17 8.54 -4.16
C THR A 76 4.17 7.87 -3.24
N LEU A 77 3.32 6.97 -3.74
CA LEU A 77 2.40 6.20 -2.90
C LEU A 77 3.14 5.29 -1.92
N GLY A 78 4.17 4.59 -2.38
CA GLY A 78 4.99 3.72 -1.53
C GLY A 78 5.71 4.48 -0.43
N GLY A 79 6.30 5.63 -0.75
CA GLY A 79 6.94 6.53 0.21
C GLY A 79 5.95 7.06 1.24
N LEU A 80 4.77 7.50 0.80
CA LEU A 80 3.70 7.94 1.71
C LEU A 80 3.21 6.80 2.61
N LEU A 81 3.08 5.59 2.06
CA LEU A 81 2.69 4.41 2.83
C LEU A 81 3.74 4.04 3.88
N LEU A 82 5.04 4.10 3.53
CA LEU A 82 6.13 3.90 4.49
C LEU A 82 6.14 4.99 5.59
N ALA A 83 5.89 6.25 5.24
CA ALA A 83 5.76 7.34 6.21
C ALA A 83 4.60 7.09 7.19
N ILE A 84 3.44 6.62 6.69
CA ILE A 84 2.30 6.25 7.53
C ILE A 84 2.62 5.04 8.42
N ILE A 85 3.32 4.03 7.89
CA ILE A 85 3.75 2.87 8.68
C ILE A 85 4.68 3.32 9.82
N TYR A 86 5.62 4.21 9.53
CA TYR A 86 6.52 4.79 10.54
C TYR A 86 5.76 5.62 11.58
N TYR A 87 4.85 6.50 11.15
CA TYR A 87 4.01 7.28 12.05
C TYR A 87 3.18 6.39 12.99
N LEU A 88 2.67 5.26 12.48
CA LEU A 88 1.87 4.31 13.25
C LEU A 88 2.70 3.23 13.95
N TRP A 89 4.02 3.36 14.03
CA TRP A 89 4.90 2.31 14.57
C TRP A 89 4.52 1.92 15.99
N ASN A 90 4.27 2.91 16.85
CA ASN A 90 3.90 2.69 18.26
C ASN A 90 2.48 2.11 18.43
N TYR A 91 1.64 2.16 17.40
CA TYR A 91 0.28 1.62 17.42
C TYR A 91 0.21 0.16 16.92
N ARG A 92 1.35 -0.42 16.53
CA ARG A 92 1.46 -1.75 15.92
C ARG A 92 2.47 -2.62 16.65
N ASN A 93 2.29 -3.93 16.55
CA ASN A 93 3.37 -4.86 16.90
C ASN A 93 4.49 -4.75 15.84
N ILE A 94 5.75 -4.88 16.26
CA ILE A 94 6.94 -4.91 15.38
C ILE A 94 6.74 -5.87 14.21
N VAL A 95 6.21 -7.07 14.45
CA VAL A 95 5.96 -8.07 13.39
C VAL A 95 4.94 -7.55 12.36
N GLN A 96 3.88 -6.88 12.83
CA GLN A 96 2.88 -6.29 11.95
C GLN A 96 3.48 -5.12 11.15
N GLY A 97 4.29 -4.27 11.78
CA GLY A 97 5.02 -3.19 11.10
C GLY A 97 5.91 -3.70 9.97
N LEU A 98 6.75 -4.70 10.28
CA LEU A 98 7.62 -5.35 9.29
C LEU A 98 6.83 -5.97 8.15
N PHE A 99 5.70 -6.65 8.44
CA PHE A 99 4.83 -7.19 7.41
C PHE A 99 4.33 -6.12 6.42
N HIS A 100 3.83 -4.98 6.92
CA HIS A 100 3.40 -3.89 6.04
C HIS A 100 4.54 -3.30 5.20
N VAL A 101 5.73 -3.15 5.77
CA VAL A 101 6.92 -2.70 5.02
C VAL A 101 7.27 -3.69 3.91
N SER A 102 7.35 -4.98 4.23
CA SER A 102 7.68 -6.02 3.25
C SER A 102 6.68 -6.08 2.10
N VAL A 103 5.37 -5.99 2.39
CA VAL A 103 4.33 -5.97 1.35
C VAL A 103 4.44 -4.72 0.47
N THR A 104 4.73 -3.56 1.07
CA THR A 104 4.93 -2.30 0.32
C THR A 104 6.11 -2.41 -0.64
N LEU A 105 7.25 -2.91 -0.17
CA LEU A 105 8.45 -3.09 -0.99
C LEU A 105 8.22 -4.13 -2.11
N LEU A 106 7.54 -5.23 -1.80
CA LEU A 106 7.19 -6.25 -2.78
C LEU A 106 6.26 -5.67 -3.87
N ALA A 107 5.27 -4.88 -3.49
CA ALA A 107 4.37 -4.22 -4.42
C ALA A 107 5.10 -3.23 -5.35
N LEU A 108 6.00 -2.41 -4.80
CA LEU A 108 6.85 -1.51 -5.60
C LEU A 108 7.74 -2.30 -6.57
N TYR A 109 8.35 -3.39 -6.10
CA TYR A 109 9.17 -4.26 -6.94
C TYR A 109 8.35 -4.86 -8.09
N GLN A 110 7.15 -5.38 -7.82
CA GLN A 110 6.28 -5.93 -8.87
C GLN A 110 5.83 -4.87 -9.86
N ILE A 111 5.45 -3.67 -9.39
CA ILE A 111 5.06 -2.56 -10.26
C ILE A 111 6.23 -2.20 -11.19
N ARG A 112 7.45 -2.12 -10.66
CA ARG A 112 8.67 -1.85 -11.44
C ARG A 112 8.94 -2.94 -12.47
N GLN A 113 8.90 -4.22 -12.08
CA GLN A 113 9.15 -5.34 -12.99
C GLN A 113 8.14 -5.37 -14.15
N ARG A 114 6.85 -5.16 -13.87
CA ARG A 114 5.82 -5.11 -14.92
C ARG A 114 6.04 -3.96 -15.91
N GLN A 115 6.63 -2.85 -15.49
CA GLN A 115 6.96 -1.74 -16.41
C GLN A 115 8.10 -2.11 -17.35
N ILE A 116 9.13 -2.80 -16.85
CA ILE A 116 10.29 -3.24 -17.66
C ILE A 116 9.82 -4.20 -18.76
N THR A 117 8.94 -5.15 -18.44
CA THR A 117 8.40 -6.12 -19.42
C THR A 117 7.49 -5.48 -20.47
N VAL A 118 6.86 -4.33 -20.19
CA VAL A 118 5.92 -3.65 -21.10
C VAL A 118 6.60 -2.65 -22.04
N LYS A 119 7.88 -2.29 -21.82
CA LYS A 119 8.64 -1.50 -22.79
C LYS A 119 8.82 -2.36 -24.06
N PRO A 120 8.33 -1.92 -25.25
CA PRO A 120 8.53 -2.69 -26.47
C PRO A 120 10.03 -2.80 -26.77
N PRO A 121 10.48 -3.90 -27.42
CA PRO A 121 11.85 -3.95 -27.94
C PRO A 121 12.04 -2.71 -28.82
N ASP A 122 13.11 -1.95 -28.56
CA ASP A 122 13.50 -0.87 -29.46
C ASP A 122 13.54 -1.45 -30.88
N TYR A 123 12.68 -0.95 -31.75
CA TYR A 123 12.82 -1.19 -33.18
C TYR A 123 14.09 -0.45 -33.58
N ASN A 124 15.21 -1.14 -33.50
CA ASN A 124 16.39 -0.80 -34.28
C ASN A 124 16.02 -1.02 -35.75
N VAL A 125 15.66 0.05 -36.44
CA VAL A 125 15.79 0.22 -37.88
C VAL A 125 16.62 1.46 -38.16
#